data_AF-A0A0D3KX02-F1
#
_entry.id   AF-A0A0D3KX02-F1
#
_cell.length_a   1.000
_cell.length_b   1.000
_cell.length_c   1.000
_cell.angle_alpha   90.00
_cell.angle_beta   90.00
_cell.angle_gamma   90.00
#
_symmetry.space_group_name_H-M   'P 1'
#
loop_
_entity.id
_entity.type
_entity.pdbx_description
1 polymer ?
#
loop_
_entity_poly.entity_id
_entity_poly.type
_entity_poly.pdbx_seq_one_letter_code
_entity_poly.pdbx_strand_id
1 'polypeptide(L)'
;MRVIWLALCGGAAAFQAGPALRQVPRRHAAPAALAVDGLHDALQQGMHGASLLLADRPQTAEAIRAAEGTLGWWGTYIKTVEDGLITLHDLLSANGVPNAYGLSIFLFVLGVKLVTLPLNWKQIDSSAQMKAIKPQQDLLNKWYADNTQFKNNEIGTLFEKVDVNPLAGCLPSLAQIPVFLGVYYSVTAIAKAKIFDEGFLWIPNLS
;
A
#
# COMPACT_ATOMS: atom_id res chain seq x y z
N MET A 1 -6.86 -25.54 -41.48
CA MET A 1 -8.02 -24.79 -40.93
C MET A 1 -9.28 -25.67 -40.96
N ARG A 2 -9.80 -25.99 -39.77
CA ARG A 2 -11.24 -26.13 -39.43
C ARG A 2 -12.17 -27.26 -39.93
N VAL A 3 -11.74 -28.27 -40.69
CA VAL A 3 -12.71 -29.25 -41.27
C VAL A 3 -12.56 -30.72 -40.79
N ILE A 4 -11.66 -31.04 -39.87
CA ILE A 4 -11.43 -32.45 -39.45
C ILE A 4 -12.08 -32.82 -38.10
N TRP A 5 -12.55 -31.84 -37.31
CA TRP A 5 -12.92 -32.06 -35.91
C TRP A 5 -14.38 -32.45 -35.62
N LEU A 6 -15.21 -32.71 -36.64
CA LEU A 6 -16.66 -32.89 -36.46
C LEU A 6 -17.25 -34.21 -36.94
N ALA A 7 -16.44 -35.19 -37.38
CA ALA A 7 -16.97 -36.38 -38.07
C ALA A 7 -16.62 -37.75 -37.47
N LEU A 8 -15.86 -37.86 -36.37
CA LEU A 8 -15.26 -39.16 -36.01
C LEU A 8 -15.62 -39.76 -34.64
N CYS A 9 -16.38 -39.10 -33.77
CA CYS A 9 -16.77 -39.71 -32.49
C CYS A 9 -18.18 -39.32 -32.05
N GLY A 10 -19.15 -39.55 -32.92
CA GLY A 10 -20.52 -39.86 -32.50
C GLY A 10 -20.63 -41.37 -32.35
N GLY A 11 -20.85 -41.86 -31.13
CA GLY A 11 -21.04 -43.28 -30.85
C GLY A 11 -21.63 -43.46 -29.46
N ALA A 12 -22.88 -43.90 -29.42
CA ALA A 12 -23.80 -43.89 -28.30
C ALA A 12 -23.62 -45.05 -27.30
N ALA A 13 -24.50 -45.01 -26.28
CA ALA A 13 -24.82 -46.00 -25.25
C ALA A 13 -23.90 -46.01 -24.02
N ALA A 14 -24.35 -46.20 -22.77
CA ALA A 14 -25.63 -46.18 -22.09
C ALA A 14 -25.31 -46.52 -20.62
N PHE A 15 -26.23 -46.20 -19.72
CA PHE A 15 -26.60 -47.03 -18.55
C PHE A 15 -25.78 -46.95 -17.24
N GLN A 16 -26.54 -46.57 -16.20
CA GLN A 16 -26.55 -47.01 -14.80
C GLN A 16 -25.57 -46.44 -13.76
N ALA A 17 -26.21 -45.93 -12.71
CA ALA A 17 -25.71 -45.53 -11.41
C ALA A 17 -24.99 -46.66 -10.62
N GLY A 18 -24.09 -46.27 -9.72
CA GLY A 18 -23.59 -47.12 -8.63
C GLY A 18 -22.36 -46.55 -7.90
N PRO A 19 -22.34 -46.47 -6.56
CA PRO A 19 -21.25 -45.84 -5.79
C PRO A 19 -20.22 -46.87 -5.30
N ALA A 20 -18.91 -46.63 -5.47
CA ALA A 20 -17.87 -47.30 -4.69
C ALA A 20 -16.46 -46.73 -4.94
N LEU A 21 -15.96 -46.01 -3.94
CA LEU A 21 -14.63 -46.13 -3.33
C LEU A 21 -13.43 -46.58 -4.20
N ARG A 22 -12.45 -45.65 -4.25
CA ARG A 22 -11.03 -45.88 -3.91
C ARG A 22 -10.18 -46.65 -4.94
N GLN A 23 -9.37 -45.91 -5.70
CA GLN A 23 -8.01 -46.32 -6.07
C GLN A 23 -7.07 -45.11 -6.05
N VAL A 24 -6.10 -45.14 -5.13
CA VAL A 24 -4.95 -44.22 -5.05
C VAL A 24 -3.85 -44.80 -5.96
N PRO A 25 -3.43 -44.14 -7.06
CA PRO A 25 -2.29 -44.61 -7.82
C PRO A 25 -0.99 -44.23 -7.10
N ARG A 26 -0.16 -45.25 -6.87
CA ARG A 26 1.16 -45.16 -6.23
C ARG A 26 2.09 -44.19 -6.96
N ARG A 27 2.72 -43.33 -6.17
CA ARG A 27 3.89 -42.51 -6.51
C ARG A 27 4.96 -43.36 -7.19
N HIS A 28 5.28 -43.05 -8.44
CA HIS A 28 6.58 -43.37 -9.02
C HIS A 28 7.42 -42.10 -8.96
N ALA A 29 8.58 -42.21 -8.33
CA ALA A 29 9.54 -41.13 -8.15
C ALA A 29 10.20 -40.77 -9.49
N ALA A 30 10.24 -39.46 -9.80
CA ALA A 30 11.07 -38.84 -10.83
C ALA A 30 11.38 -37.39 -10.40
N PRO A 31 12.48 -36.78 -10.91
CA PRO A 31 13.49 -36.11 -10.08
C PRO A 31 13.18 -34.66 -9.66
N ALA A 32 13.89 -34.23 -8.60
CA ALA A 32 13.73 -33.01 -7.81
C ALA A 32 14.09 -31.67 -8.51
N ALA A 33 13.68 -31.48 -9.78
CA ALA A 33 13.95 -30.25 -10.55
C ALA A 33 12.67 -29.47 -10.97
N LEU A 34 11.49 -29.82 -10.44
CA LEU A 34 10.18 -29.31 -10.90
C LEU A 34 9.36 -28.56 -9.82
N ALA A 35 9.97 -28.08 -8.74
CA ALA A 35 9.21 -27.63 -7.56
C ALA A 35 8.94 -26.11 -7.45
N VAL A 36 9.58 -25.24 -8.25
CA VAL A 36 9.37 -23.77 -8.15
C VAL A 36 8.33 -23.26 -9.15
N ASP A 37 8.37 -23.69 -10.41
CA ASP A 37 7.40 -23.23 -11.42
C ASP A 37 5.97 -23.68 -11.11
N GLY A 38 5.80 -24.91 -10.61
CA GLY A 38 4.49 -25.42 -10.20
C GLY A 38 3.91 -24.78 -8.93
N LEU A 39 4.75 -24.20 -8.06
CA LEU A 39 4.28 -23.48 -6.87
C LEU A 39 3.72 -22.11 -7.23
N HIS A 40 4.32 -21.44 -8.22
CA HIS A 40 3.80 -20.18 -8.75
C HIS A 40 2.46 -20.39 -9.46
N ASP A 41 2.35 -21.42 -10.31
CA ASP A 41 1.10 -21.76 -10.98
C ASP A 41 0.01 -22.23 -10.00
N ALA A 42 0.37 -22.98 -8.96
CA ALA A 42 -0.57 -23.38 -7.91
C ALA A 42 -1.02 -22.21 -7.02
N LEU A 43 -0.13 -21.24 -6.74
CA LEU A 43 -0.49 -20.01 -6.05
C LEU A 43 -1.39 -19.14 -6.93
N GLN A 44 -1.14 -19.06 -8.23
CA GLN A 44 -1.94 -18.26 -9.16
C GLN A 44 -3.34 -18.89 -9.38
N GLN A 45 -3.42 -20.22 -9.54
CA GLN A 45 -4.70 -20.93 -9.59
C GLN A 45 -5.45 -20.88 -8.25
N GLY A 46 -4.74 -20.88 -7.13
CA GLY A 46 -5.31 -20.67 -5.79
C GLY A 46 -5.87 -19.25 -5.59
N MET A 47 -5.19 -18.22 -6.11
CA MET A 47 -5.64 -16.83 -6.04
C MET A 47 -6.83 -16.53 -6.97
N HIS A 48 -6.91 -17.16 -8.14
CA HIS A 48 -8.07 -17.06 -9.04
C HIS A 48 -9.27 -17.91 -8.59
N GLY A 49 -9.06 -19.00 -7.85
CA GLY A 49 -10.13 -19.77 -7.20
C GLY A 49 -10.65 -19.10 -5.92
N ALA A 50 -9.75 -18.45 -5.17
CA ALA A 50 -10.11 -17.71 -3.97
C ALA A 50 -10.94 -16.46 -4.27
N SER A 51 -10.68 -15.77 -5.38
CA SER A 51 -11.49 -14.61 -5.79
C SER A 51 -12.94 -14.99 -6.11
N LEU A 52 -13.19 -16.20 -6.61
CA LEU A 52 -14.55 -16.71 -6.88
C LEU A 52 -15.28 -17.15 -5.60
N LEU A 53 -14.57 -17.63 -4.57
CA LEU A 53 -15.17 -17.97 -3.27
C LEU A 53 -15.30 -16.77 -2.32
N LEU A 54 -14.59 -15.67 -2.58
CA LEU A 54 -14.71 -14.44 -1.80
C LEU A 54 -15.73 -13.44 -2.37
N ALA A 55 -16.23 -13.66 -3.58
CA ALA A 55 -17.20 -12.77 -4.25
C ALA A 55 -18.64 -12.88 -3.70
N ASP A 56 -18.99 -13.94 -2.96
CA ASP A 56 -20.39 -14.24 -2.59
C ASP A 56 -20.66 -14.32 -1.07
N ARG A 57 -19.76 -13.81 -0.22
CA ARG A 57 -20.05 -13.67 1.22
C ARG A 57 -20.62 -12.26 1.47
N PRO A 58 -21.92 -12.08 1.79
CA PRO A 58 -22.45 -10.77 2.19
C PRO A 58 -21.70 -10.19 3.40
N GLN A 59 -21.12 -11.06 4.22
CA GLN A 59 -20.33 -10.67 5.39
C GLN A 59 -18.92 -10.17 5.09
N THR A 60 -18.34 -10.39 3.90
CA THR A 60 -17.02 -9.80 3.57
C THR A 60 -17.16 -8.38 3.06
N ALA A 61 -18.21 -8.06 2.30
CA ALA A 61 -18.51 -6.67 1.92
C ALA A 61 -18.85 -5.81 3.13
N GLU A 62 -19.62 -6.36 4.08
CA GLU A 62 -19.92 -5.70 5.35
C GLU A 62 -18.72 -5.68 6.31
N ALA A 63 -17.87 -6.73 6.35
CA ALA A 63 -16.64 -6.72 7.14
C ALA A 63 -15.55 -5.80 6.57
N ILE A 64 -15.50 -5.61 5.24
CA ILE A 64 -14.61 -4.64 4.59
C ILE A 64 -15.14 -3.22 4.84
N ARG A 65 -16.45 -2.99 4.77
CA ARG A 65 -17.10 -1.72 5.14
C ARG A 65 -17.04 -1.44 6.64
N ALA A 66 -17.10 -2.47 7.48
CA ALA A 66 -16.91 -2.38 8.92
C ALA A 66 -15.43 -2.23 9.27
N ALA A 67 -14.49 -2.80 8.51
CA ALA A 67 -13.05 -2.50 8.62
C ALA A 67 -12.74 -1.06 8.20
N GLU A 68 -13.43 -0.54 7.18
CA GLU A 68 -13.44 0.89 6.82
C GLU A 68 -14.03 1.76 7.95
N GLY A 69 -15.09 1.28 8.62
CA GLY A 69 -15.76 1.96 9.72
C GLY A 69 -15.17 1.76 11.12
N THR A 70 -14.20 0.85 11.31
CA THR A 70 -13.65 0.49 12.65
C THR A 70 -12.31 1.11 12.97
N LEU A 71 -11.75 1.98 12.12
CA LEU A 71 -10.78 2.94 12.64
C LEU A 71 -11.51 4.21 13.09
N GLY A 72 -12.21 4.18 14.24
CA GLY A 72 -13.02 5.30 14.74
C GLY A 72 -12.30 6.67 14.71
N TRP A 73 -11.01 6.72 15.03
CA TRP A 73 -10.21 7.95 14.96
C TRP A 73 -9.72 8.29 13.55
N TRP A 74 -9.45 7.29 12.70
CA TRP A 74 -8.99 7.47 11.31
C TRP A 74 -10.13 7.91 10.39
N GLY A 75 -11.33 7.35 10.57
CA GLY A 75 -12.53 7.81 9.90
C GLY A 75 -12.85 9.25 10.29
N THR A 76 -12.73 9.59 11.58
CA THR A 76 -12.84 10.97 12.06
C THR A 76 -11.76 11.86 11.44
N TYR A 77 -10.52 11.38 11.34
CA TYR A 77 -9.42 12.10 10.68
C TYR A 77 -9.72 12.38 9.21
N ILE A 78 -10.10 11.36 8.42
CA ILE A 78 -10.46 11.51 7.01
C ILE A 78 -11.64 12.48 6.85
N LYS A 79 -12.67 12.35 7.70
CA LYS A 79 -13.82 13.26 7.68
C LYS A 79 -13.43 14.70 8.01
N THR A 80 -12.56 14.90 9.00
CA THR A 80 -12.04 16.23 9.34
C THR A 80 -11.25 16.82 8.17
N VAL A 81 -10.47 16.00 7.45
CA VAL A 81 -9.74 16.43 6.26
C VAL A 81 -10.71 16.77 5.12
N GLU A 82 -11.73 15.94 4.88
CA GLU A 82 -12.77 16.15 3.86
C GLU A 82 -13.56 17.44 4.11
N ASP A 83 -14.07 17.64 5.32
CA ASP A 83 -14.80 18.84 5.72
C ASP A 83 -13.91 20.08 5.64
N GLY A 84 -12.63 19.95 6.03
CA GLY A 84 -11.64 21.03 5.89
C GLY A 84 -11.39 21.42 4.44
N LEU A 85 -11.36 20.44 3.52
CA LEU A 85 -11.17 20.67 2.09
C LEU A 85 -12.39 21.35 1.45
N ILE A 86 -13.61 20.91 1.82
CA ILE A 86 -14.87 21.49 1.34
C ILE A 86 -15.03 22.92 1.87
N THR A 87 -14.79 23.13 3.17
CA THR A 87 -14.86 24.47 3.77
C THR A 87 -13.89 25.44 3.10
N LEU A 88 -12.67 24.97 2.81
CA LEU A 88 -11.68 25.80 2.12
C LEU A 88 -12.09 26.10 0.67
N HIS A 89 -12.69 25.13 -0.02
CA HIS A 89 -13.25 25.34 -1.36
C HIS A 89 -14.36 26.37 -1.35
N ASP A 90 -15.32 26.27 -0.42
CA ASP A 90 -16.45 27.21 -0.30
C ASP A 90 -15.98 28.63 0.02
N LEU A 91 -14.94 28.76 0.84
CA LEU A 91 -14.31 30.06 1.10
C LEU A 91 -13.65 30.64 -0.15
N LEU A 92 -12.96 29.82 -0.94
CA LEU A 92 -12.31 30.28 -2.17
C LEU A 92 -13.31 30.61 -3.28
N SER A 93 -14.37 29.82 -3.42
CA SER A 93 -15.44 30.05 -4.40
C SER A 93 -16.25 31.30 -4.05
N ALA A 94 -16.52 31.54 -2.76
CA ALA A 94 -17.15 32.78 -2.29
C ALA A 94 -16.33 34.04 -2.58
N ASN A 95 -15.01 33.93 -2.67
CA ASN A 95 -14.11 35.02 -3.07
C ASN A 95 -13.95 35.15 -4.60
N GLY A 96 -14.72 34.39 -5.39
CA GLY A 96 -14.77 34.50 -6.85
C GLY A 96 -13.59 33.85 -7.57
N VAL A 97 -12.89 32.90 -6.93
CA VAL A 97 -11.78 32.16 -7.56
C VAL A 97 -12.33 31.03 -8.42
N PRO A 98 -12.15 31.04 -9.76
CA PRO A 98 -12.52 29.91 -10.61
C PRO A 98 -11.56 28.73 -10.36
N ASN A 99 -12.06 27.49 -10.42
CA ASN A 99 -11.29 26.26 -10.19
C ASN A 99 -10.71 26.15 -8.76
N ALA A 100 -11.54 26.41 -7.75
CA ALA A 100 -11.12 26.52 -6.36
C ALA A 100 -10.66 25.19 -5.75
N TYR A 101 -11.03 24.03 -6.33
CA TYR A 101 -10.69 22.72 -5.76
C TYR A 101 -9.18 22.44 -5.71
N GLY A 102 -8.46 22.59 -6.82
CA GLY A 102 -7.02 22.33 -6.81
C GLY A 102 -6.24 23.34 -5.98
N LEU A 103 -6.70 24.60 -5.92
CA LEU A 103 -6.10 25.63 -5.06
C LEU A 103 -6.36 25.33 -3.57
N SER A 104 -7.54 24.79 -3.24
CA SER A 104 -7.88 24.38 -1.87
C SER A 104 -7.01 23.23 -1.38
N ILE A 105 -6.79 22.20 -2.21
CA ILE A 105 -5.90 21.09 -1.85
C ILE A 105 -4.48 21.61 -1.62
N PHE A 106 -3.98 22.49 -2.50
CA PHE A 106 -2.65 23.08 -2.36
C PHE A 106 -2.51 23.89 -1.07
N LEU A 107 -3.48 24.76 -0.78
CA LEU A 107 -3.51 25.57 0.44
C LEU A 107 -3.64 24.72 1.70
N PHE A 108 -4.43 23.65 1.67
CA PHE A 108 -4.56 22.71 2.78
C PHE A 108 -3.21 22.05 3.10
N VAL A 109 -2.51 21.52 2.08
CA VAL A 109 -1.19 20.91 2.26
C VAL A 109 -0.17 21.93 2.73
N LEU A 110 -0.23 23.17 2.23
CA LEU A 110 0.65 24.25 2.66
C LEU A 110 0.41 24.60 4.14
N GLY A 111 -0.84 24.65 4.58
CA GLY A 111 -1.22 24.85 5.98
C GLY A 111 -0.67 23.75 6.90
N VAL A 112 -0.86 22.49 6.51
CA VAL A 112 -0.31 21.34 7.25
C VAL A 112 1.22 21.42 7.32
N LYS A 113 1.88 21.76 6.20
CA LYS A 113 3.33 21.95 6.17
C LYS A 113 3.77 23.06 7.11
N LEU A 114 3.10 24.21 7.14
CA LEU A 114 3.43 25.33 8.03
C LEU A 114 3.34 24.93 9.51
N VAL A 115 2.31 24.17 9.91
CA VAL A 115 2.18 23.65 11.28
C VAL A 115 3.26 22.62 11.60
N THR A 116 3.69 21.83 10.61
CA THR A 116 4.72 20.80 10.76
C THR A 116 6.15 21.34 10.63
N LEU A 117 6.35 22.55 10.09
CA LEU A 117 7.66 23.20 9.96
C LEU A 117 8.46 23.18 11.28
N PRO A 118 7.95 23.64 12.44
CA PRO A 118 8.73 23.61 13.68
C PRO A 118 9.20 22.21 14.06
N LEU A 119 8.46 21.17 13.70
CA LEU A 119 8.85 19.77 13.93
C LEU A 119 9.97 19.32 12.97
N ASN A 120 9.95 19.77 11.72
CA ASN A 120 10.98 19.44 10.73
C ASN A 120 12.35 20.01 11.09
N TRP A 121 12.42 21.15 11.77
CA TRP A 121 13.71 21.72 12.21
C TRP A 121 14.49 20.77 13.12
N LYS A 122 13.80 20.05 14.02
CA LYS A 122 14.43 19.04 14.89
C LYS A 122 14.94 17.82 14.11
N GLN A 123 14.25 17.45 13.04
CA GLN A 123 14.65 16.33 12.19
C GLN A 123 15.88 16.67 11.33
N ILE A 124 16.00 17.93 10.89
CA ILE A 124 17.17 18.42 10.16
C ILE A 124 18.41 18.35 11.05
N ASP A 125 18.29 18.79 12.32
CA ASP A 125 19.39 18.71 13.30
C ASP A 125 19.82 17.26 13.56
N SER A 126 18.87 16.36 13.84
CA SER A 126 19.15 14.92 14.01
C SER A 126 19.83 14.31 12.79
N SER A 127 19.45 14.73 11.58
CA SER A 127 20.04 14.27 10.33
C SER A 127 21.47 14.82 10.10
N ALA A 128 21.76 16.03 10.59
CA ALA A 128 23.10 16.61 10.54
C ALA A 128 24.07 15.87 11.48
N GLN A 129 23.62 15.55 12.70
CA GLN A 129 24.41 14.77 13.65
C GLN A 129 24.72 13.36 13.12
N MET A 130 23.75 12.71 12.46
CA MET A 130 23.98 11.42 11.80
C MET A 130 25.06 11.50 10.70
N LYS A 131 25.08 12.59 9.92
CA LYS A 131 26.13 12.82 8.90
C LYS A 131 27.52 12.98 9.51
N ALA A 132 27.62 13.57 10.70
CA ALA A 132 28.88 13.73 11.41
C ALA A 132 29.45 12.39 11.93
N ILE A 133 28.59 11.41 12.22
CA ILE A 133 29.00 10.06 12.72
C ILE A 133 29.41 9.11 11.57
N LYS A 134 28.91 9.32 10.35
CA LYS A 134 29.27 8.51 9.16
C LYS A 134 30.77 8.19 9.00
N PRO A 135 31.72 9.14 9.10
CA PRO A 135 33.14 8.82 8.98
C PRO A 135 33.63 7.82 10.03
N GLN A 136 33.12 7.88 11.27
CA GLN A 136 33.49 6.95 12.33
C GLN A 136 32.90 5.55 12.07
N GLN A 137 31.68 5.48 11.55
CA GLN A 137 31.07 4.22 11.08
C GLN A 137 31.90 3.59 9.95
N ASP A 138 32.37 4.40 8.99
CA ASP A 138 33.17 3.92 7.86
C ASP A 138 34.54 3.39 8.32
N LEU A 139 35.15 3.98 9.35
CA LEU A 139 36.36 3.44 9.96
C LEU A 139 36.09 2.09 10.63
N LEU A 140 35.03 1.98 11.44
CA LEU A 140 34.61 0.71 12.06
C LEU A 140 34.34 -0.38 11.02
N ASN A 141 33.67 -0.02 9.93
CA ASN A 141 33.37 -0.92 8.82
C ASN A 141 34.65 -1.45 8.15
N LYS A 142 35.70 -0.64 8.05
CA LYS A 142 37.01 -1.04 7.51
C LYS A 142 37.79 -1.95 8.47
N TRP A 143 37.79 -1.64 9.77
CA TRP A 143 38.52 -2.42 10.77
C TRP A 143 37.85 -3.79 11.06
N TYR A 144 36.53 -3.86 10.97
CA TYR A 144 35.74 -5.06 11.31
C TYR A 144 34.98 -5.65 10.12
N ALA A 145 35.58 -5.62 8.92
CA ALA A 145 34.96 -6.12 7.69
C ALA A 145 34.55 -7.61 7.78
N ASP A 146 35.39 -8.47 8.38
CA ASP A 146 35.17 -9.92 8.48
C ASP A 146 34.21 -10.33 9.62
N ASN A 147 33.96 -9.48 10.61
CA ASN A 147 33.19 -9.83 11.81
C ASN A 147 31.93 -8.96 11.95
N THR A 148 30.89 -9.30 11.18
CA THR A 148 29.60 -8.58 11.16
C THR A 148 28.94 -8.47 12.54
N GLN A 149 29.05 -9.50 13.38
CA GLN A 149 28.46 -9.48 14.73
C GLN A 149 29.13 -8.44 15.64
N PHE A 150 30.46 -8.43 15.68
CA PHE A 150 31.22 -7.48 16.48
C PHE A 150 31.03 -6.05 15.95
N LYS A 151 31.01 -5.88 14.62
CA LYS A 151 30.75 -4.61 13.95
C LYS A 151 29.40 -4.01 14.35
N ASN A 152 28.33 -4.80 14.36
CA ASN A 152 27.00 -4.32 14.72
C ASN A 152 26.93 -3.86 16.19
N ASN A 153 27.60 -4.58 17.10
CA ASN A 153 27.70 -4.18 18.50
C ASN A 153 28.48 -2.87 18.68
N GLU A 154 29.62 -2.71 18.02
CA GLU A 154 30.44 -1.49 18.16
C GLU A 154 29.79 -0.27 17.49
N ILE A 155 29.04 -0.47 16.39
CA ILE A 155 28.21 0.59 15.80
C ILE A 155 27.09 0.99 16.78
N GLY A 156 26.48 0.03 17.47
CA GLY A 156 25.47 0.28 18.50
C GLY A 156 26.01 1.11 19.66
N THR A 157 27.16 0.71 20.22
CA THR A 157 27.79 1.44 21.33
C THR A 157 28.28 2.82 20.90
N LEU A 158 28.66 3.01 19.64
CA LEU A 158 28.99 4.32 19.08
C LEU A 158 27.78 5.26 19.10
N PHE A 159 26.60 4.78 18.69
CA PHE A 159 25.37 5.59 18.74
C PHE A 159 24.97 5.98 20.16
N GLU A 160 25.14 5.06 21.12
CA GLU A 160 24.87 5.34 22.54
C GLU A 160 25.83 6.39 23.12
N LYS A 161 27.13 6.34 22.76
CA LYS A 161 28.14 7.31 23.23
C LYS A 161 27.89 8.73 22.72
N VAL A 162 27.31 8.88 21.54
CA VAL A 162 27.06 10.19 20.91
C VAL A 162 25.62 10.68 21.16
N ASP A 163 24.78 9.89 21.83
CA ASP A 163 23.37 10.20 22.15
C ASP A 163 22.50 10.55 20.92
N VAL A 164 22.83 9.95 19.76
CA VAL A 164 22.10 10.20 18.50
C VAL A 164 21.18 9.04 18.19
N ASN A 165 19.88 9.34 18.08
CA ASN A 165 18.86 8.34 17.72
C ASN A 165 18.80 8.10 16.20
N PRO A 166 19.15 6.90 15.69
CA PRO A 166 19.11 6.59 14.26
C PRO A 166 17.70 6.60 13.66
N LEU A 167 16.67 6.45 14.49
CA LEU A 167 15.27 6.45 14.07
C LEU A 167 14.68 7.87 13.91
N ALA A 168 15.36 8.89 14.42
CA ALA A 168 14.87 10.27 14.30
C ALA A 168 14.78 10.75 12.84
N GLY A 169 15.55 10.14 11.94
CA GLY A 169 15.56 10.49 10.51
C GLY A 169 14.39 9.93 9.70
N CYS A 170 13.76 8.82 10.10
CA CYS A 170 12.62 8.24 9.37
C CYS A 170 11.24 8.68 9.90
N LEU A 171 11.23 9.37 11.05
CA LEU A 171 10.03 9.95 11.67
C LEU A 171 9.16 10.79 10.72
N PRO A 172 9.69 11.72 9.88
CA PRO A 172 8.88 12.45 8.91
C PRO A 172 8.21 11.57 7.88
N SER A 173 8.94 10.60 7.34
CA SER A 173 8.42 9.69 6.32
C SER A 173 7.29 8.82 6.89
N LEU A 174 7.41 8.39 8.15
CA LEU A 174 6.37 7.65 8.86
C LEU A 174 5.15 8.53 9.15
N ALA A 175 5.33 9.78 9.56
CA ALA A 175 4.23 10.73 9.78
C ALA A 175 3.53 11.14 8.47
N GLN A 176 4.24 11.06 7.33
CA GLN A 176 3.71 11.42 6.03
C GLN A 176 2.72 10.37 5.48
N ILE A 177 2.92 9.08 5.77
CA ILE A 177 2.02 8.01 5.28
C ILE A 177 0.56 8.29 5.68
N PRO A 178 0.25 8.62 6.95
CA PRO A 178 -1.08 9.04 7.37
C PRO A 178 -1.65 10.21 6.56
N VAL A 179 -0.86 11.27 6.37
CA VAL A 179 -1.29 12.48 5.67
C VAL A 179 -1.63 12.20 4.21
N PHE A 180 -0.78 11.40 3.55
CA PHE A 180 -1.01 11.01 2.16
C PHE A 180 -2.29 10.19 2.00
N LEU A 181 -2.50 9.19 2.86
CA LEU A 181 -3.70 8.37 2.80
C LEU A 181 -4.96 9.21 3.08
N GLY A 182 -4.92 10.13 4.04
CA GLY A 182 -6.04 11.02 4.34
C GLY A 182 -6.49 11.86 3.15
N VAL A 183 -5.53 12.50 2.47
CA VAL A 183 -5.81 13.30 1.26
C VAL A 183 -6.28 12.40 0.11
N TYR A 184 -5.64 11.25 -0.12
CA TYR A 184 -6.04 10.32 -1.18
C TYR A 184 -7.48 9.83 -1.01
N TYR A 185 -7.86 9.40 0.20
CA TYR A 185 -9.22 8.95 0.48
C TYR A 185 -10.24 10.08 0.39
N SER A 186 -9.90 11.28 0.87
CA SER A 186 -10.77 12.45 0.76
C SER A 186 -11.02 12.83 -0.70
N VAL A 187 -9.97 12.94 -1.53
CA VAL A 187 -10.11 13.25 -2.95
C VAL A 187 -10.90 12.15 -3.67
N THR A 188 -10.63 10.88 -3.39
CA THR A 188 -11.38 9.76 -4.00
C THR A 188 -12.86 9.78 -3.60
N ALA A 189 -13.19 10.18 -2.37
CA ALA A 189 -14.57 10.32 -1.91
C ALA A 189 -15.30 11.45 -2.65
N ILE A 190 -14.67 12.61 -2.80
CA ILE A 190 -15.22 13.77 -3.50
C ILE A 190 -15.35 13.49 -5.01
N ALA A 191 -14.40 12.77 -5.61
CA ALA A 191 -14.45 12.37 -7.01
C ALA A 191 -15.62 11.42 -7.30
N LYS A 192 -15.89 10.46 -6.42
CA LYS A 192 -17.07 9.59 -6.52
C LYS A 192 -18.39 10.37 -6.41
N ALA A 193 -18.38 11.50 -5.70
CA ALA A 193 -19.55 12.38 -5.62
C ALA A 193 -19.78 13.22 -6.90
N LYS A 194 -18.92 13.09 -7.94
CA LYS A 194 -18.96 13.85 -9.20
C LYS A 194 -18.95 15.37 -9.01
N ILE A 195 -18.30 15.84 -7.95
CA ILE A 195 -18.23 17.27 -7.65
C ILE A 195 -17.12 17.96 -8.48
N PHE A 196 -16.16 17.20 -9.01
CA PHE A 196 -15.03 17.71 -9.79
C PHE A 196 -15.32 17.81 -11.30
N ASP A 197 -16.21 18.74 -11.70
CA ASP A 197 -16.34 19.14 -13.12
C ASP A 197 -15.41 20.33 -13.47
N GLU A 198 -14.58 20.77 -12.51
CA GLU A 198 -13.64 21.87 -12.66
C GLU A 198 -12.25 21.38 -13.07
N GLY A 199 -11.58 22.08 -13.99
CA GLY A 199 -10.20 21.81 -14.39
C GLY A 199 -9.19 22.51 -13.47
N PHE A 200 -7.95 22.00 -13.34
CA PHE A 200 -6.91 22.65 -12.54
C PHE A 200 -5.61 22.86 -13.32
N LEU A 201 -5.22 24.15 -13.47
CA LEU A 201 -4.10 24.65 -14.29
C LEU A 201 -4.05 24.12 -15.73
N TRP A 202 -3.65 22.85 -15.90
CA TRP A 202 -3.48 22.15 -17.18
C TRP A 202 -4.30 20.83 -17.27
N ILE A 203 -4.95 20.43 -16.18
CA ILE A 203 -5.73 19.18 -16.10
C ILE A 203 -7.20 19.51 -16.39
N PRO A 204 -7.85 18.84 -17.37
CA PRO A 204 -9.21 19.18 -17.78
C PRO A 204 -10.30 18.84 -16.74
N ASN A 205 -10.04 17.94 -15.79
CA ASN A 205 -10.92 17.61 -14.67
C ASN A 205 -10.12 16.87 -13.57
N LEU A 206 -10.60 16.88 -12.32
CA LEU A 206 -9.95 16.21 -11.18
C LEU A 206 -10.62 14.88 -10.78
N SER A 207 -11.37 14.26 -11.68
CA SER A 207 -12.11 13.00 -11.44
C SER A 207 -11.28 11.74 -11.70
#